data_AF-A0A9Q0V3P9-F1
#
_entry.id   AF-A0A9Q0V3P9-F1
#
_cell.length_a   1.000
_cell.length_b   1.000
_cell.length_c   1.000
_cell.angle_alpha   90.00
_cell.angle_beta   90.00
_cell.angle_gamma   90.00
#
_symmetry.space_group_name_H-M   'P 1'
#
loop_
_entity.id
_entity.type
_entity.pdbx_description
1 polymer ?
#
loop_
_entity_poly.entity_id
_entity_poly.type
_entity_poly.pdbx_seq_one_letter_code
_entity_poly.pdbx_strand_id
1 'polypeptide(L)'
;MEELKVLYREYYWKYGVSPFKEDHQNTLQKVEQHKQGGGFGVLERENGEGEANIEVIGENNNNFSDFKSNHRCLFVGCKLKAMALTSFCHLHILSDAKQKLYRPCGYVIKSAQAGPITCGKPILRSTAPALCTVHFQKAQKNVTQALRKAGLNVSSSSKLAPKFHVIVTEYVRQIQAKRKAAK
;
A
#
# COMPACT_ATOMS: atom_id res chain seq x y z
N MET A 1 36.75 -15.45 -4.86
CA MET A 1 36.34 -14.10 -4.43
C MET A 1 36.70 -13.05 -5.48
N GLU A 2 37.81 -13.21 -6.21
CA GLU A 2 38.29 -12.28 -7.24
C GLU A 2 37.40 -12.21 -8.50
N GLU A 3 36.89 -13.34 -9.00
CA GLU A 3 35.99 -13.36 -10.16
C GLU A 3 34.69 -12.59 -9.90
N LEU A 4 34.17 -12.66 -8.67
CA LEU A 4 32.99 -11.92 -8.23
C LEU A 4 33.21 -10.40 -8.28
N LYS A 5 34.42 -9.93 -7.97
CA LYS A 5 34.77 -8.51 -8.04
C LYS A 5 34.85 -8.02 -9.49
N VAL A 6 35.34 -8.85 -10.40
CA VAL A 6 35.42 -8.53 -11.84
C VAL A 6 34.01 -8.45 -12.44
N LEU A 7 33.17 -9.45 -12.17
CA LEU A 7 31.77 -9.47 -12.63
C LEU A 7 30.97 -8.29 -12.06
N TYR A 8 31.19 -7.94 -10.77
CA TYR A 8 30.56 -6.78 -10.16
C TYR A 8 31.00 -5.47 -10.84
N ARG A 9 32.29 -5.33 -11.16
CA ARG A 9 32.83 -4.16 -11.87
C ARG A 9 32.25 -4.04 -13.28
N GLU A 10 32.16 -5.13 -14.03
CA GLU A 10 31.57 -5.14 -15.36
C GLU A 10 30.07 -4.82 -15.33
N TYR A 11 29.34 -5.42 -14.39
CA TYR A 11 27.93 -5.13 -14.15
C TYR A 11 27.71 -3.64 -13.85
N TYR A 12 28.52 -3.08 -12.95
CA TYR A 12 28.45 -1.69 -12.55
C TYR A 12 28.81 -0.74 -13.70
N TRP A 13 29.79 -1.09 -14.52
CA TRP A 13 30.16 -0.32 -15.70
C TRP A 13 29.05 -0.34 -16.78
N LYS A 14 28.38 -1.48 -16.95
CA LYS A 14 27.36 -1.68 -17.98
C LYS A 14 25.99 -1.10 -17.61
N TYR A 15 25.60 -1.18 -16.33
CA TYR A 15 24.26 -0.83 -15.88
C TYR A 15 24.21 0.31 -14.85
N GLY A 16 25.37 0.77 -14.37
CA GLY A 16 25.46 1.78 -13.31
C GLY A 16 25.01 1.26 -11.95
N VAL A 17 24.90 2.17 -10.98
CA VAL A 17 24.30 1.88 -9.67
C VAL A 17 22.80 1.73 -9.87
N SER A 18 22.25 0.57 -9.50
CA SER A 18 20.80 0.43 -9.36
C SER A 18 20.29 1.54 -8.41
N PRO A 19 19.24 2.31 -8.76
CA PRO A 19 18.70 3.37 -7.91
C PRO A 19 18.23 2.93 -6.50
N PHE A 20 18.24 1.62 -6.23
CA PHE A 20 17.87 1.04 -4.96
C PHE A 20 19.00 1.21 -3.94
N LYS A 21 18.85 2.18 -3.03
CA LYS A 21 19.63 2.25 -1.81
C LYS A 21 18.92 1.44 -0.73
N GLU A 22 19.57 0.38 -0.24
CA GLU A 22 19.21 -0.24 1.03
C GLU A 22 19.70 0.68 2.15
N ASP A 23 18.78 1.26 2.92
CA ASP A 23 19.07 2.11 4.08
C ASP A 23 19.63 1.30 5.28
N HIS A 24 20.67 0.47 5.05
CA HIS A 24 21.14 -0.49 6.05
C HIS A 24 22.64 -0.49 6.30
N GLN A 25 23.28 0.69 6.33
CA GLN A 25 24.69 0.79 6.71
C GLN A 25 25.11 2.05 7.47
N ASN A 26 24.19 2.71 8.20
CA ASN A 26 24.56 3.82 9.11
C ASN A 26 24.28 3.56 10.60
N THR A 27 23.92 2.34 10.99
CA THR A 27 23.67 2.00 12.41
C THR A 27 24.89 1.37 13.10
N LEU A 28 25.99 1.08 12.38
CA LEU A 28 27.14 0.33 12.95
C LEU A 28 28.39 1.18 13.28
N GLN A 29 28.33 2.51 13.20
CA GLN A 29 29.47 3.39 13.57
C GLN A 29 29.20 4.34 14.75
N LYS A 30 28.15 4.11 15.54
CA LYS A 30 27.87 4.91 16.75
C LYS A 30 27.84 4.11 18.06
N VAL A 31 28.45 2.92 18.09
CA VAL A 31 28.56 2.06 19.29
C VAL A 31 30.03 1.90 19.70
N GLU A 32 30.80 2.99 19.72
CA GLU A 32 32.10 3.04 20.40
C GLU A 32 32.27 4.32 21.20
N GLN A 33 31.23 4.72 21.93
CA GLN A 33 31.33 5.69 23.02
C GLN A 33 30.02 5.64 23.81
N HIS A 34 29.98 4.74 24.79
CA HIS A 34 29.23 4.81 26.05
C HIS A 34 29.05 3.40 26.62
N LYS A 35 30.17 2.80 27.05
CA LYS A 35 30.12 1.90 28.20
C LYS A 35 29.95 2.79 29.43
N GLN A 36 28.76 2.78 30.01
CA GLN A 36 28.54 2.79 31.46
C GLN A 36 27.04 2.63 31.77
N GLY A 37 26.70 1.51 32.41
CA GLY A 37 25.57 1.43 33.34
C GLY A 37 24.20 1.04 32.79
N GLY A 38 23.89 -0.26 32.89
CA GLY A 38 22.69 -0.73 33.60
C GLY A 38 21.34 -0.79 32.87
N GLY A 39 20.80 -2.01 32.78
CA GLY A 39 19.37 -2.23 33.03
C GLY A 39 18.47 -2.44 31.81
N PHE A 40 18.22 -3.72 31.52
CA PHE A 40 17.12 -4.23 30.70
C PHE A 40 15.74 -3.86 31.30
N GLY A 41 14.79 -3.45 30.46
CA GLY A 41 13.42 -3.16 30.90
C GLY A 41 12.45 -2.88 29.76
N VAL A 42 11.82 -3.93 29.25
CA VAL A 42 10.61 -3.94 28.42
C VAL A 42 9.51 -3.10 29.09
N LEU A 43 8.80 -2.26 28.32
CA LEU A 43 7.39 -1.91 28.56
C LEU A 43 6.76 -1.36 27.27
N GLU A 44 5.72 -2.04 26.80
CA GLU A 44 4.77 -1.56 25.79
C GLU A 44 3.96 -0.38 26.34
N ARG A 45 3.66 0.65 25.51
CA ARG A 45 2.34 1.32 25.56
C ARG A 45 2.04 2.18 24.35
N GLU A 46 0.73 2.29 24.13
CA GLU A 46 -0.03 2.74 22.98
C GLU A 46 -0.16 4.27 22.82
N ASN A 47 -0.49 4.67 21.58
CA ASN A 47 -1.29 5.83 21.14
C ASN A 47 -1.03 7.23 21.72
N GLY A 48 -0.70 8.16 20.82
CA GLY A 48 -0.83 9.60 21.03
C GLY A 48 -0.59 10.37 19.74
N GLU A 49 -1.62 11.04 19.25
CA GLU A 49 -1.58 12.03 18.17
C GLU A 49 -0.72 13.24 18.59
N GLY A 50 0.06 13.80 17.66
CA GLY A 50 0.83 15.02 17.92
C GLY A 50 1.67 15.44 16.72
N GLU A 51 1.18 16.42 15.98
CA GLU A 51 1.96 17.20 15.01
C GLU A 51 3.05 18.00 15.74
N ALA A 52 4.31 17.90 15.30
CA ALA A 52 5.33 18.87 15.65
C ALA A 52 6.36 19.01 14.52
N ASN A 53 6.50 20.25 14.09
CA ASN A 53 7.35 20.76 13.03
C ASN A 53 8.83 20.42 13.26
N ILE A 54 9.52 19.94 12.22
CA ILE A 54 10.98 19.93 12.17
C ILE A 54 11.40 20.86 11.03
N GLU A 55 11.75 22.08 11.40
CA GLU A 55 12.63 22.95 10.63
C GLU A 55 14.05 22.43 10.79
N VAL A 56 14.70 22.07 9.68
CA VAL A 56 16.15 21.87 9.66
C VAL A 56 16.72 22.73 8.55
N ILE A 57 17.38 23.80 8.98
CA ILE A 57 18.31 24.61 8.21
C ILE A 57 19.56 23.76 7.97
N GLY A 58 20.04 23.74 6.73
CA GLY A 58 21.25 23.02 6.34
C GLY A 58 21.63 23.33 4.90
N GLU A 59 22.36 24.44 4.73
CA GLU A 59 23.06 24.77 3.49
C GLU A 59 24.30 23.86 3.37
N ASN A 60 24.45 23.20 2.22
CA ASN A 60 25.76 22.95 1.64
C ASN A 60 25.65 22.59 0.16
N ASN A 61 26.32 23.39 -0.67
CA ASN A 61 26.37 23.25 -2.11
C ASN A 61 27.46 22.26 -2.51
N ASN A 62 27.09 21.19 -3.22
CA ASN A 62 27.98 20.48 -4.13
C ASN A 62 27.17 20.00 -5.33
N ASN A 63 27.52 20.53 -6.51
CA ASN A 63 26.84 20.34 -7.78
C ASN A 63 26.94 18.88 -8.27
N PHE A 64 25.82 18.15 -8.16
CA PHE A 64 25.53 16.94 -8.94
C PHE A 64 24.04 16.97 -9.30
N SER A 65 23.74 17.51 -10.48
CA SER A 65 22.47 17.44 -11.24
C SER A 65 21.17 17.28 -10.42
N ASP A 66 20.55 18.42 -10.11
CA ASP A 66 19.12 18.71 -10.29
C ASP A 66 18.09 17.55 -10.16
N PHE A 67 18.01 16.94 -8.97
CA PHE A 67 16.82 16.18 -8.51
C PHE A 67 16.15 16.81 -7.28
N LYS A 68 16.47 18.08 -6.96
CA LYS A 68 15.84 18.80 -5.86
C LYS A 68 14.53 19.44 -6.28
N SER A 69 13.76 18.71 -7.07
CA SER A 69 12.41 19.08 -7.35
C SER A 69 11.54 18.74 -6.15
N ASN A 70 11.26 19.77 -5.34
CA ASN A 70 10.11 19.82 -4.46
C ASN A 70 8.81 19.83 -5.30
N HIS A 71 8.63 18.85 -6.18
CA HIS A 71 7.44 18.71 -7.00
C HIS A 71 6.31 18.36 -6.06
N ARG A 72 5.58 19.40 -5.65
CA ARG A 72 4.28 19.26 -5.03
C ARG A 72 3.34 18.64 -6.04
N CYS A 73 2.31 17.98 -5.54
CA CYS A 73 1.23 17.48 -6.34
C CYS A 73 0.62 18.61 -7.19
N LEU A 74 0.43 18.37 -8.48
CA LEU A 74 -0.15 19.31 -9.44
C LEU A 74 -1.65 19.53 -9.22
N PHE A 75 -2.29 18.69 -8.42
CA PHE A 75 -3.70 18.83 -8.09
C PHE A 75 -3.95 20.15 -7.35
N VAL A 76 -4.95 20.91 -7.80
CA VAL A 76 -5.26 22.26 -7.30
C VAL A 76 -5.46 22.23 -5.78
N GLY A 77 -4.69 23.06 -5.07
CA GLY A 77 -4.75 23.16 -3.60
C GLY A 77 -4.06 22.02 -2.84
N CYS A 78 -3.43 21.05 -3.50
CA CYS A 78 -2.71 19.98 -2.81
C CYS A 78 -1.30 20.41 -2.40
N LYS A 79 -0.98 20.24 -1.11
CA LYS A 79 0.36 20.54 -0.56
C LYS A 79 1.28 19.33 -0.43
N LEU A 80 0.76 18.13 -0.73
CA LEU A 80 1.51 16.88 -0.61
C LEU A 80 2.59 16.78 -1.69
N LYS A 81 3.69 16.09 -1.37
CA LYS A 81 4.75 15.78 -2.32
C LYS A 81 4.21 14.83 -3.41
N ALA A 82 4.57 15.11 -4.66
CA ALA A 82 4.29 14.21 -5.76
C ALA A 82 5.11 12.91 -5.62
N MET A 83 4.56 11.81 -6.11
CA MET A 83 5.26 10.53 -6.15
C MET A 83 6.34 10.53 -7.24
N ALA A 84 7.35 9.67 -7.09
CA ALA A 84 8.38 9.50 -8.11
C ALA A 84 7.76 9.20 -9.49
N LEU A 85 8.32 9.82 -10.54
CA LEU A 85 7.89 9.65 -11.93
C LEU A 85 6.46 10.14 -12.24
N THR A 86 5.85 10.93 -11.35
CA THR A 86 4.51 11.49 -11.55
C THR A 86 4.45 12.92 -11.02
N SER A 87 3.53 13.74 -11.53
CA SER A 87 3.26 15.07 -10.99
C SER A 87 2.19 15.06 -9.87
N PHE A 88 1.75 13.88 -9.40
CA PHE A 88 0.65 13.76 -8.45
C PHE A 88 1.07 13.00 -7.18
N CYS A 89 0.48 13.34 -6.04
CA CYS A 89 0.63 12.54 -4.82
C CYS A 89 -0.22 11.27 -4.90
N HIS A 90 0.00 10.33 -3.96
CA HIS A 90 -0.77 9.08 -3.92
C HIS A 90 -2.28 9.30 -3.87
N LEU A 91 -2.79 10.35 -3.21
CA LEU A 91 -4.22 10.62 -3.13
C LEU A 91 -4.81 11.12 -4.45
N HIS A 92 -4.05 11.89 -5.22
CA HIS A 92 -4.52 12.52 -6.46
C HIS A 92 -4.02 11.83 -7.72
N ILE A 93 -3.34 10.69 -7.58
CA ILE A 93 -2.72 9.94 -8.68
C ILE A 93 -3.69 9.51 -9.78
N LEU A 94 -4.99 9.44 -9.47
CA LEU A 94 -6.07 9.13 -10.41
C LEU A 94 -6.52 10.34 -11.25
N SER A 95 -6.07 11.55 -10.91
CA SER A 95 -6.31 12.76 -11.71
C SER A 95 -5.37 12.87 -12.90
N ASP A 96 -4.31 12.05 -12.93
CA ASP A 96 -3.39 11.97 -14.05
C ASP A 96 -4.06 11.29 -15.24
N ALA A 97 -4.24 12.02 -16.34
CA ALA A 97 -4.81 11.52 -17.58
C ALA A 97 -3.99 10.37 -18.21
N LYS A 98 -2.69 10.28 -17.90
CA LYS A 98 -1.78 9.24 -18.37
C LYS A 98 -1.64 8.08 -17.37
N GLN A 99 -2.45 8.02 -16.32
CA GLN A 99 -2.32 7.00 -15.28
C GLN A 99 -2.63 5.58 -15.80
N LYS A 100 -1.60 4.74 -15.88
CA LYS A 100 -1.72 3.32 -16.28
C LYS A 100 -1.58 2.34 -15.13
N LEU A 101 -0.86 2.70 -14.07
CA LEU A 101 -0.52 1.80 -12.96
C LEU A 101 -1.64 1.73 -11.92
N TYR A 102 -2.28 2.86 -11.64
CA TYR A 102 -3.35 2.97 -10.64
C TYR A 102 -4.75 2.94 -11.27
N ARG A 103 -5.72 2.50 -10.48
CA ARG A 103 -7.17 2.58 -10.73
C ARG A 103 -7.91 2.84 -9.41
N PRO A 104 -9.14 3.36 -9.43
CA PRO A 104 -9.92 3.52 -8.20
C PRO A 104 -10.37 2.17 -7.61
N CYS A 105 -10.46 2.10 -6.29
CA CYS A 105 -11.12 1.03 -5.56
C CYS A 105 -12.60 0.97 -5.95
N GLY A 106 -13.03 -0.19 -6.47
CA GLY A 106 -14.39 -0.43 -6.96
C GLY A 106 -15.41 -0.82 -5.90
N TYR A 107 -15.10 -0.68 -4.61
CA TYR A 107 -16.06 -0.97 -3.54
C TYR A 107 -17.22 0.02 -3.59
N VAL A 108 -18.45 -0.49 -3.73
CA VAL A 108 -19.67 0.32 -3.71
C VAL A 108 -20.03 0.66 -2.27
N ILE A 109 -20.00 1.96 -1.93
CA ILE A 109 -20.36 2.46 -0.59
C ILE A 109 -21.87 2.64 -0.50
N LYS A 110 -22.48 3.27 -1.51
CA LYS A 110 -23.92 3.55 -1.59
C LYS A 110 -24.38 3.42 -3.03
N SER A 111 -25.63 3.02 -3.22
CA SER A 111 -26.31 3.07 -4.53
C SER A 111 -27.28 4.24 -4.51
N ALA A 112 -27.11 5.20 -5.42
CA ALA A 112 -28.01 6.34 -5.59
C ALA A 112 -28.74 6.25 -6.95
N GLN A 113 -29.76 7.08 -7.16
CA GLN A 113 -30.50 7.16 -8.42
C GLN A 113 -29.59 7.53 -9.61
N ALA A 114 -28.55 8.33 -9.36
CA ALA A 114 -27.51 8.69 -10.34
C ALA A 114 -26.42 7.63 -10.54
N GLY A 115 -26.50 6.49 -9.85
CA GLY A 115 -25.57 5.37 -9.98
C GLY A 115 -24.84 4.98 -8.68
N PRO A 116 -23.98 3.95 -8.73
CA PRO A 116 -23.21 3.47 -7.59
C PRO A 116 -22.09 4.45 -7.20
N ILE A 117 -22.06 4.86 -5.94
CA ILE A 117 -20.99 5.66 -5.35
C ILE A 117 -19.90 4.71 -4.86
N THR A 118 -18.76 4.70 -5.54
CA THR A 118 -17.60 3.86 -5.18
C THR A 118 -16.62 4.56 -4.26
N CYS A 119 -15.75 3.79 -3.59
CA CYS A 119 -14.73 4.29 -2.69
C CYS A 119 -13.71 5.25 -3.34
N GLY A 120 -13.30 4.99 -4.58
CA GLY A 120 -12.36 5.87 -5.29
C GLY A 120 -10.91 5.84 -4.79
N LYS A 121 -10.58 5.14 -3.69
CA LYS A 121 -9.21 5.09 -3.16
C LYS A 121 -8.25 4.46 -4.20
N PRO A 122 -7.10 5.07 -4.51
CA PRO A 122 -6.18 4.54 -5.52
C PRO A 122 -5.62 3.17 -5.13
N ILE A 123 -5.65 2.23 -6.08
CA ILE A 123 -5.11 0.87 -5.96
C ILE A 123 -4.35 0.52 -7.24
N LEU A 124 -3.44 -0.46 -7.18
CA LEU A 124 -2.76 -0.96 -8.38
C LEU A 124 -3.75 -1.69 -9.30
N ARG A 125 -3.57 -1.58 -10.62
CA ARG A 125 -4.39 -2.31 -11.59
C ARG A 125 -4.30 -3.83 -11.44
N SER A 126 -3.14 -4.33 -11.01
CA SER A 126 -2.91 -5.76 -10.75
C SER A 126 -3.66 -6.29 -9.52
N THR A 127 -4.16 -5.42 -8.63
CA THR A 127 -4.89 -5.85 -7.44
C THR A 127 -6.22 -6.48 -7.84
N ALA A 128 -6.36 -7.79 -7.59
CA ALA A 128 -7.58 -8.56 -7.81
C ALA A 128 -8.02 -9.21 -6.48
N PRO A 129 -9.24 -8.96 -5.99
CA PRO A 129 -10.28 -8.06 -6.51
C PRO A 129 -9.87 -6.57 -6.47
N ALA A 130 -10.56 -5.71 -7.22
CA ALA A 130 -10.28 -4.27 -7.31
C ALA A 130 -10.69 -3.48 -6.04
N LEU A 131 -10.16 -3.86 -4.89
CA LEU A 131 -10.50 -3.32 -3.58
C LEU A 131 -9.25 -2.79 -2.87
N CYS A 132 -9.37 -1.68 -2.15
CA CYS A 132 -8.33 -1.26 -1.22
C CYS A 132 -8.29 -2.20 -0.01
N THR A 133 -7.20 -2.18 0.75
CA THR A 133 -6.97 -3.08 1.89
C THR A 133 -8.14 -3.13 2.88
N VAL A 134 -8.66 -1.96 3.26
CA VAL A 134 -9.81 -1.82 4.17
C VAL A 134 -11.07 -2.47 3.59
N HIS A 135 -11.35 -2.27 2.31
CA HIS A 135 -12.53 -2.82 1.66
C HIS A 135 -12.39 -4.31 1.32
N PHE A 136 -11.18 -4.78 1.05
CA PHE A 136 -10.90 -6.21 0.90
C PHE A 136 -11.18 -6.94 2.21
N GLN A 137 -10.64 -6.45 3.34
CA GLN A 137 -10.90 -7.01 4.66
C GLN A 137 -12.39 -6.98 5.03
N LYS A 138 -13.09 -5.88 4.73
CA LYS A 138 -14.54 -5.77 4.95
C LYS A 138 -15.33 -6.76 4.10
N ALA A 139 -15.01 -6.88 2.82
CA ALA A 139 -15.63 -7.84 1.92
C ALA A 139 -15.38 -9.29 2.38
N GLN A 140 -14.15 -9.60 2.78
CA GLN A 140 -13.78 -10.91 3.32
C GLN A 140 -14.57 -11.24 4.60
N LYS A 141 -14.70 -10.30 5.54
CA LYS A 141 -15.52 -10.48 6.75
C LYS A 141 -16.98 -10.79 6.42
N ASN A 142 -17.56 -10.07 5.46
CA ASN A 142 -18.95 -10.31 5.02
C ASN A 142 -19.12 -11.70 4.39
N VAL A 143 -18.16 -12.13 3.56
CA VAL A 143 -18.15 -13.47 2.96
C VAL A 143 -18.07 -14.53 4.06
N THR A 144 -17.14 -14.40 5.00
CA THR A 144 -17.00 -15.35 6.13
C THR A 144 -18.28 -15.41 6.96
N GLN A 145 -18.93 -14.28 7.23
CA GLN A 145 -20.19 -14.25 7.98
C GLN A 145 -21.33 -14.92 7.20
N ALA A 146 -21.44 -14.68 5.89
CA ALA A 146 -22.46 -15.32 5.05
C ALA A 146 -22.26 -16.84 5.00
N LEU A 147 -21.02 -17.30 4.87
CA LEU A 147 -20.68 -18.73 4.88
C LEU A 147 -21.02 -19.37 6.24
N ARG A 148 -20.67 -18.72 7.36
CA ARG A 148 -21.07 -19.17 8.70
C ARG A 148 -22.58 -19.26 8.87
N LYS A 149 -23.34 -18.27 8.39
CA LYS A 149 -24.81 -18.30 8.39
C LYS A 149 -25.39 -19.44 7.55
N ALA A 150 -24.69 -19.85 6.50
CA ALA A 150 -25.05 -21.00 5.68
C ALA A 150 -24.59 -22.35 6.26
N GLY A 151 -24.07 -22.38 7.50
CA GLY A 151 -23.56 -23.60 8.14
C GLY A 151 -22.17 -24.05 7.64
N LEU A 152 -21.50 -23.25 6.81
CA LEU A 152 -20.15 -23.53 6.32
C LEU A 152 -19.13 -22.86 7.26
N ASN A 153 -18.46 -23.67 8.08
CA ASN A 153 -17.47 -23.15 9.03
C ASN A 153 -16.11 -22.94 8.34
N VAL A 154 -15.88 -21.73 7.82
CA VAL A 154 -14.63 -21.34 7.11
C VAL A 154 -13.54 -20.86 8.08
N SER A 155 -13.64 -21.24 9.35
CA SER A 155 -12.60 -20.92 10.33
C SER A 155 -11.34 -21.69 9.96
N SER A 156 -10.38 -21.01 9.31
CA SER A 156 -9.04 -21.47 8.91
C SER A 156 -8.76 -22.94 9.22
N SER A 157 -9.41 -23.85 8.50
CA SER A 157 -8.94 -25.22 8.45
C SER A 157 -7.85 -25.19 7.41
N SER A 158 -6.65 -25.59 7.79
CA SER A 158 -5.49 -25.83 6.92
C SER A 158 -5.75 -26.89 5.84
N LYS A 159 -7.02 -27.25 5.57
CA LYS A 159 -7.46 -28.22 4.59
C LYS A 159 -8.63 -27.64 3.80
N LEU A 160 -8.28 -27.14 2.62
CA LEU A 160 -9.13 -26.84 1.46
C LEU A 160 -10.00 -25.58 1.60
N ALA A 161 -9.57 -24.53 0.88
CA ALA A 161 -10.46 -23.46 0.48
C ALA A 161 -11.80 -24.05 -0.06
N PRO A 162 -12.96 -23.45 0.26
CA PRO A 162 -14.23 -23.92 -0.26
C PRO A 162 -14.14 -24.10 -1.77
N LYS A 163 -14.48 -25.30 -2.27
CA LYS A 163 -14.40 -25.60 -3.70
C LYS A 163 -15.18 -24.52 -4.46
N PHE A 164 -14.61 -24.00 -5.55
CA PHE A 164 -15.16 -22.86 -6.30
C PHE A 164 -16.66 -22.99 -6.59
N HIS A 165 -17.13 -24.21 -6.91
CA HIS A 165 -18.55 -24.47 -7.15
C HIS A 165 -19.46 -24.14 -5.97
N VAL A 166 -19.02 -24.29 -4.72
CA VAL A 166 -19.79 -23.95 -3.51
C VAL A 166 -19.96 -22.44 -3.37
N ILE A 167 -18.94 -21.67 -3.75
CA ILE A 167 -18.99 -20.21 -3.74
C ILE A 167 -19.96 -19.72 -4.83
N VAL A 168 -19.89 -20.31 -6.02
CA VAL A 168 -20.78 -19.97 -7.15
C VAL A 168 -22.24 -20.28 -6.81
N THR A 169 -22.54 -21.45 -6.24
CA THR A 169 -23.92 -21.83 -5.89
C THR A 169 -24.52 -20.89 -4.85
N GLU A 170 -23.77 -20.50 -3.81
CA GLU A 170 -24.28 -19.57 -2.80
C GLU A 170 -24.47 -18.15 -3.37
N TYR A 171 -23.60 -17.70 -4.27
CA TYR A 171 -23.76 -16.41 -4.94
C TYR A 171 -25.04 -16.37 -5.80
N VAL A 172 -25.29 -17.44 -6.55
CA VAL A 172 -26.54 -17.61 -7.33
C VAL A 172 -27.75 -17.60 -6.40
N ARG A 173 -27.69 -18.30 -5.27
CA ARG A 173 -28.78 -18.33 -4.27
C ARG A 173 -29.08 -16.93 -3.72
N GLN A 174 -28.05 -16.13 -3.41
CA GLN A 174 -28.23 -14.75 -2.95
C GLN A 174 -28.84 -13.85 -4.02
N ILE A 175 -28.43 -13.98 -5.30
CA ILE A 175 -29.05 -13.24 -6.42
C ILE A 175 -30.53 -13.59 -6.52
N GLN A 176 -30.86 -14.88 -6.47
CA GLN A 176 -32.25 -15.35 -6.55
C GLN A 176 -33.10 -14.86 -5.38
N ALA A 177 -32.58 -14.89 -4.15
CA ALA A 177 -33.28 -14.39 -2.97
C ALA A 177 -33.58 -12.88 -3.09
N LYS A 178 -32.61 -12.08 -3.53
CA LYS A 178 -32.82 -10.63 -3.78
C LYS A 178 -33.87 -10.37 -4.85
N ARG A 179 -33.89 -11.17 -5.92
CA ARG A 179 -34.90 -11.04 -6.99
C ARG A 179 -36.30 -11.41 -6.50
N LYS A 180 -36.44 -12.43 -5.64
CA LYS A 180 -37.73 -12.81 -5.06
C LYS A 180 -38.25 -11.78 -4.08
N ALA A 181 -37.38 -11.14 -3.30
CA ALA A 181 -37.78 -10.10 -2.34
C ALA A 181 -38.10 -8.74 -2.97
N ALA A 182 -37.71 -8.53 -4.24
CA ALA A 182 -38.04 -7.33 -5.02
C ALA A 182 -39.29 -7.51 -5.91
N LYS A 183 -39.94 -8.66 -5.81
CA LYS A 183 -41.25 -8.97 -6.41
C LYS A 183 -42.33 -8.80 -5.35
#